data_AF-A0A1J4WZH9-F1
#
_entry.id   AF-A0A1J4WZH9-F1
#
_cell.length_a   1.000
_cell.length_b   1.000
_cell.length_c   1.000
_cell.angle_alpha   90.00
_cell.angle_beta   90.00
_cell.angle_gamma   90.00
#
_symmetry.space_group_name_H-M   'P 1'
#
loop_
_entity.id
_entity.type
_entity.pdbx_description
1 polymer ?
#
loop_
_entity_poly.entity_id
_entity_poly.type
_entity_poly.pdbx_seq_one_letter_code
_entity_poly.pdbx_strand_id
1 'polypeptide(L)'
;MKKQPRQAKDSASITRSQPFAARIGVAEDGVTKKLVVASKAWYQHSLNKFKVGESVTLEIHNRKAKRTEAQNRYYWGIYLPLIARETGEHNLDALHELFKGKFLTQGIVEVLGNKVRLKKSTTELGVGEFCELIMNIEAETGVAAPPTESYRLVNLKI
;
A
#
# COMPACT_ATOMS: atom_id res chain seq x y z
N MET A 1 50.39 -25.64 -16.82
CA MET A 1 49.00 -25.74 -16.33
C MET A 1 48.88 -25.01 -15.01
N LYS A 2 48.29 -23.80 -14.97
CA LYS A 2 48.05 -23.04 -13.73
C LYS A 2 46.63 -23.34 -13.23
N LYS A 3 46.49 -23.90 -12.02
CA LYS A 3 45.20 -24.18 -11.38
C LYS A 3 44.56 -22.85 -10.95
N GLN A 4 43.33 -22.58 -11.39
CA GLN A 4 42.52 -21.46 -10.93
C GLN A 4 42.09 -21.64 -9.46
N PRO A 5 42.02 -20.57 -8.65
CA PRO A 5 41.46 -20.64 -7.32
C PRO A 5 39.94 -20.83 -7.39
N ARG A 6 39.43 -21.76 -6.57
CA ARG A 6 38.00 -22.06 -6.42
C ARG A 6 37.27 -20.83 -5.87
N GLN A 7 36.28 -20.31 -6.61
CA GLN A 7 35.35 -19.30 -6.11
C GLN A 7 34.58 -19.86 -4.90
N ALA A 8 34.63 -19.14 -3.79
CA ALA A 8 33.84 -19.45 -2.59
C ALA A 8 32.35 -19.29 -2.93
N LYS A 9 31.55 -20.29 -2.56
CA LYS A 9 30.11 -20.32 -2.79
C LYS A 9 29.45 -19.14 -2.06
N ASP A 10 28.60 -18.38 -2.77
CA ASP A 10 27.72 -17.37 -2.21
C ASP A 10 26.91 -17.97 -1.05
N SER A 11 27.24 -17.57 0.18
CA SER A 11 26.45 -17.89 1.35
C SER A 11 25.15 -17.12 1.24
N ALA A 12 24.06 -17.81 0.90
CA ALA A 12 22.72 -17.25 0.90
C ALA A 12 22.44 -16.66 2.30
N SER A 13 22.51 -15.35 2.45
CA SER A 13 22.14 -14.67 3.68
C SER A 13 20.62 -14.60 3.77
N ILE A 14 20.07 -15.15 4.86
CA ILE A 14 18.63 -15.07 5.12
C ILE A 14 18.39 -13.81 5.94
N THR A 15 17.87 -12.75 5.30
CA THR A 15 17.45 -11.53 5.99
C THR A 15 16.04 -11.70 6.54
N ARG A 16 15.86 -11.55 7.86
CA ARG A 16 14.55 -11.49 8.52
C ARG A 16 14.22 -10.05 8.91
N SER A 17 13.36 -9.38 8.14
CA SER A 17 12.90 -8.02 8.46
C SER A 17 11.69 -8.06 9.40
N GLN A 18 11.76 -7.37 10.54
CA GLN A 18 10.64 -7.17 11.46
C GLN A 18 10.30 -5.67 11.56
N PRO A 19 9.04 -5.26 11.30
CA PRO A 19 8.65 -3.86 11.47
C PRO A 19 8.58 -3.51 12.95
N PHE A 20 9.12 -2.36 13.33
CA PHE A 20 8.95 -1.80 14.67
C PHE A 20 8.68 -0.30 14.62
N ALA A 21 7.92 0.20 15.61
CA ALA A 21 7.58 1.61 15.68
C ALA A 21 8.78 2.42 16.22
N ALA A 22 9.34 3.27 15.37
CA ALA A 22 10.35 4.23 15.75
C ALA A 22 10.07 5.59 15.08
N ARG A 23 10.53 6.65 15.73
CA ARG A 23 10.46 8.02 15.21
C ARG A 23 11.86 8.61 15.14
N ILE A 24 12.06 9.58 14.26
CA ILE A 24 13.30 10.37 14.24
C ILE A 24 13.13 11.53 15.23
N GLY A 25 13.98 11.56 16.26
CA GLY A 25 14.11 12.67 17.19
C GLY A 25 15.42 13.41 16.98
N VAL A 26 15.64 14.44 17.80
CA VAL A 26 16.89 15.19 17.87
C VAL A 26 17.66 14.72 19.10
N ALA A 27 18.97 14.52 18.98
CA ALA A 27 19.83 14.19 20.10
C ALA A 27 20.06 15.40 21.01
N GLU A 28 20.75 15.19 22.13
CA GLU A 28 21.03 16.21 23.16
C GLU A 28 21.80 17.42 22.60
N ASP A 29 22.56 17.22 21.53
CA ASP A 29 23.35 18.26 20.85
C ASP A 29 22.51 19.17 19.93
N GLY A 30 21.20 18.94 19.80
CA GLY A 30 20.30 19.75 18.97
C GLY A 30 20.47 19.61 17.44
N VAL A 31 21.57 19.02 16.98
CA VAL A 31 21.94 18.94 15.55
C VAL A 31 21.81 17.53 14.98
N THR A 32 22.11 16.48 15.77
CA THR A 32 22.15 15.10 15.27
C THR A 32 20.79 14.41 15.37
N LYS A 33 20.40 13.69 14.32
CA LYS A 33 19.16 12.91 14.28
C LYS A 33 19.37 11.58 15.02
N LYS A 34 18.42 11.21 15.88
CA LYS A 34 18.46 9.95 16.64
C LYS A 34 17.21 9.12 16.37
N LEU A 35 17.37 7.82 16.14
CA LEU A 35 16.26 6.89 16.09
C LEU A 35 15.71 6.69 17.51
N VAL A 36 14.51 7.19 17.76
CA VAL A 36 13.80 7.02 19.03
C VAL A 36 12.85 5.85 18.86
N VAL A 37 13.23 4.71 19.44
CA VAL A 37 12.38 3.51 19.44
C VAL A 37 11.24 3.71 20.45
N ALA A 38 10.00 3.42 20.05
CA ALA A 38 8.82 3.65 20.89
C ALA A 38 8.83 2.75 22.14
N SER A 39 9.30 1.51 22.03
CA SER A 39 9.42 0.56 23.15
C SER A 39 10.85 0.06 23.28
N LYS A 40 11.54 0.53 24.33
CA LYS A 40 12.91 0.07 24.67
C LYS A 40 12.95 -1.42 25.03
N ALA A 41 11.94 -1.92 25.74
CA ALA A 41 11.87 -3.32 26.16
C ALA A 41 11.74 -4.27 24.96
N TRP A 42 10.88 -3.93 24.00
CA TRP A 42 10.72 -4.71 22.77
C TRP A 42 12.01 -4.68 21.92
N TYR A 43 12.65 -3.52 21.83
CA TYR A 43 13.92 -3.36 21.12
C TYR A 43 15.01 -4.25 21.71
N GLN A 44 15.17 -4.21 23.04
CA GLN A 44 16.14 -5.05 23.75
C GLN A 44 15.83 -6.54 23.57
N HIS A 45 14.56 -6.94 23.67
CA HIS A 45 14.15 -8.33 23.44
C HIS A 45 14.50 -8.81 22.02
N SER A 46 14.34 -7.93 21.03
CA SER A 46 14.74 -8.23 19.64
C SER A 46 16.25 -8.35 19.48
N LEU A 47 17.04 -7.50 20.14
CA LEU A 47 18.51 -7.59 20.13
C LEU A 47 19.02 -8.87 20.79
N ASN A 48 18.37 -9.33 21.87
CA ASN A 48 18.74 -10.56 22.59
C ASN A 48 18.61 -11.84 21.74
N LYS A 49 17.98 -11.78 20.56
CA LYS A 49 17.87 -12.91 19.63
C LYS A 49 19.16 -13.15 18.84
N PHE A 50 20.05 -12.15 18.76
CA PHE A 50 21.31 -12.21 18.03
C PHE A 50 22.46 -12.53 18.99
N LYS A 51 23.48 -13.23 18.49
CA LYS A 51 24.68 -13.50 19.28
C LYS A 51 25.61 -12.29 19.28
N VAL A 52 26.37 -12.12 20.36
CA VAL A 52 27.41 -11.08 20.43
C VAL A 52 28.44 -11.35 19.32
N GLY A 53 28.64 -10.36 18.44
CA GLY A 53 29.54 -10.46 17.27
C GLY A 53 28.87 -10.85 15.95
N GLU A 54 27.55 -11.03 15.93
CA GLU A 54 26.79 -11.31 14.70
C GLU A 54 26.52 -10.01 13.91
N SER A 55 26.79 -10.04 12.61
CA SER A 55 26.50 -8.91 11.71
C SER A 55 25.01 -8.82 11.42
N VAL A 56 24.40 -7.67 11.68
CA VAL A 56 22.97 -7.42 11.44
C VAL A 56 22.77 -6.20 10.54
N THR A 57 21.71 -6.23 9.73
CA THR A 57 21.30 -5.11 8.87
C THR A 57 20.05 -4.45 9.44
N LEU A 58 20.02 -3.12 9.51
CA LEU A 58 18.86 -2.33 9.93
C LEU A 58 18.27 -1.58 8.73
N GLU A 59 17.02 -1.86 8.40
CA GLU A 59 16.27 -1.16 7.35
C GLU A 59 15.27 -0.18 7.97
N ILE A 60 15.31 1.08 7.53
CA ILE A 60 14.41 2.13 8.00
C ILE A 60 13.54 2.60 6.83
N HIS A 61 12.23 2.42 6.96
CA HIS A 61 11.27 2.89 5.97
C HIS A 61 10.45 4.06 6.53
N ASN A 62 10.29 5.12 5.74
CA ASN A 62 9.37 6.19 6.09
C ASN A 62 7.93 5.73 5.81
N ARG A 63 7.15 5.46 6.86
CA ARG A 63 5.71 5.21 6.73
C ARG A 63 5.01 6.52 6.40
N LYS A 64 4.89 6.85 5.11
CA LYS A 64 3.83 7.78 4.68
C LYS A 64 2.50 7.13 5.01
N ALA A 65 1.60 7.87 5.67
CA ALA A 65 0.21 7.44 5.81
C ALA A 65 -0.31 7.13 4.40
N LYS A 66 -0.69 5.87 4.15
CA LYS A 66 -1.25 5.48 2.86
C LYS A 66 -2.66 6.07 2.82
N ARG A 67 -2.80 7.30 2.32
CA ARG A 67 -4.10 7.97 2.06
C ARG A 67 -5.08 7.05 1.33
N THR A 68 -4.54 6.12 0.53
CA THR A 68 -5.22 5.02 -0.16
C THR A 68 -6.08 4.13 0.76
N GLU A 69 -5.71 3.91 2.02
CA GLU A 69 -6.48 3.01 2.91
C GLU A 69 -7.83 3.61 3.30
N ALA A 70 -7.86 4.92 3.56
CA ALA A 70 -9.10 5.60 3.92
C ALA A 70 -10.05 5.72 2.72
N GLN A 71 -9.51 5.95 1.53
CA GLN A 71 -10.24 5.93 0.26
C GLN A 71 -10.82 4.55 -0.04
N ASN A 72 -10.03 3.48 0.14
CA ASN A 72 -10.52 2.12 -0.05
C ASN A 72 -11.64 1.77 0.93
N ARG A 73 -11.50 2.13 2.21
CA ARG A 73 -12.56 1.90 3.21
C ARG A 73 -13.85 2.64 2.85
N TYR A 74 -13.75 3.88 2.37
CA TYR A 74 -14.91 4.63 1.90
C TYR A 74 -15.59 3.95 0.71
N TYR A 75 -14.80 3.58 -0.29
CA TYR A 75 -15.33 2.98 -1.51
C TYR A 75 -16.00 1.64 -1.26
N TRP A 76 -15.35 0.74 -0.51
CA TRP A 76 -15.89 -0.57 -0.20
C TRP A 76 -16.99 -0.55 0.87
N GLY A 77 -16.86 0.32 1.88
CA GLY A 77 -17.76 0.33 3.04
C GLY A 77 -18.97 1.23 2.90
N ILE A 78 -18.95 2.19 1.97
CA ILE A 78 -20.00 3.21 1.83
C ILE A 78 -20.52 3.26 0.40
N TYR A 79 -19.64 3.53 -0.56
CA TYR A 79 -20.11 3.88 -1.90
C TYR A 79 -20.60 2.67 -2.71
N LEU A 80 -19.84 1.58 -2.76
CA LEU A 80 -20.30 0.35 -3.43
C LEU A 80 -21.59 -0.20 -2.80
N PRO A 81 -21.75 -0.29 -1.46
CA PRO A 81 -23.02 -0.66 -0.85
C PRO A 81 -24.19 0.27 -1.19
N LEU A 82 -23.93 1.58 -1.30
CA LEU A 82 -24.95 2.54 -1.73
C LEU A 82 -25.41 2.24 -3.16
N ILE A 83 -24.47 2.10 -4.09
CA ILE A 83 -24.77 1.76 -5.50
C ILE A 83 -25.52 0.43 -5.58
N ALA A 84 -25.10 -0.58 -4.82
CA ALA A 84 -25.75 -1.87 -4.77
C ALA A 84 -27.21 -1.78 -4.31
N ARG A 85 -27.50 -0.89 -3.36
CA ARG A 85 -28.86 -0.64 -2.87
C ARG A 85 -29.72 0.07 -3.92
N GLU A 86 -29.17 1.06 -4.61
CA GLU A 86 -29.92 1.86 -5.60
C GLU A 86 -30.11 1.11 -6.94
N THR A 87 -29.13 0.30 -7.36
CA THR A 87 -29.16 -0.42 -8.64
C THR A 87 -29.70 -1.85 -8.53
N GLY A 88 -29.75 -2.41 -7.31
CA GLY A 88 -30.15 -3.80 -7.06
C GLY A 88 -29.05 -4.84 -7.27
N GLU A 89 -27.84 -4.43 -7.69
CA GLU A 89 -26.70 -5.33 -7.84
C GLU A 89 -25.97 -5.49 -6.50
N HIS A 90 -26.24 -6.58 -5.78
CA HIS A 90 -25.70 -6.81 -4.44
C HIS A 90 -24.29 -7.41 -4.43
N ASN A 91 -23.73 -7.80 -5.57
CA ASN A 91 -22.37 -8.31 -5.64
C ASN A 91 -21.35 -7.16 -5.77
N LEU A 92 -20.82 -6.71 -4.63
CA LEU A 92 -19.86 -5.60 -4.57
C LEU A 92 -18.56 -5.90 -5.33
N ASP A 93 -18.10 -7.15 -5.35
CA ASP A 93 -16.92 -7.54 -6.12
C ASP A 93 -17.19 -7.47 -7.63
N ALA A 94 -18.39 -7.86 -8.07
CA ALA A 94 -18.78 -7.72 -9.47
C ALA A 94 -18.90 -6.25 -9.89
N LEU A 95 -19.49 -5.40 -9.05
CA LEU A 95 -19.52 -3.95 -9.27
C LEU A 95 -18.10 -3.36 -9.35
N HIS A 96 -17.23 -3.76 -8.42
CA HIS A 96 -15.85 -3.33 -8.42
C HIS A 96 -15.12 -3.68 -9.71
N GLU A 97 -15.26 -4.93 -10.16
CA GLU A 97 -14.62 -5.41 -11.38
C GLU A 97 -15.21 -4.78 -12.65
N LEU A 98 -16.53 -4.52 -12.67
CA LEU A 98 -17.18 -3.75 -13.72
C LEU A 98 -16.59 -2.34 -13.84
N PHE A 99 -16.52 -1.60 -12.73
CA PHE A 99 -16.01 -0.23 -12.74
C PHE A 99 -14.52 -0.16 -13.07
N LYS A 100 -13.71 -1.12 -12.59
CA LYS A 100 -12.31 -1.25 -13.00
C LYS A 100 -12.17 -1.50 -14.50
N GLY A 101 -12.98 -2.40 -15.05
CA GLY A 101 -12.99 -2.69 -16.47
C GLY A 101 -13.39 -1.49 -17.32
N LYS A 102 -14.34 -0.68 -16.84
CA LYS A 102 -14.80 0.52 -17.55
C LYS A 102 -13.80 1.67 -17.48
N PHE A 103 -13.30 1.99 -16.29
CA PHE A 103 -12.62 3.27 -16.04
C PHE A 103 -11.12 3.16 -15.80
N LEU A 104 -10.59 1.96 -15.51
CA LEU A 104 -9.17 1.75 -15.23
C LEU A 104 -8.46 0.87 -16.26
N THR A 105 -9.05 0.68 -17.44
CA THR A 105 -8.40 -0.05 -18.53
C THR A 105 -7.26 0.77 -19.11
N GLN A 106 -6.04 0.24 -19.03
CA GLN A 106 -4.82 0.89 -19.52
C GLN A 106 -4.45 0.48 -20.95
N GLY A 107 -5.01 -0.64 -21.43
CA GLY A 107 -4.75 -1.16 -22.78
C GLY A 107 -5.10 -2.63 -22.92
N ILE A 108 -4.81 -3.17 -24.09
CA ILE A 108 -4.93 -4.61 -24.39
C ILE A 108 -3.52 -5.16 -24.52
N VAL A 109 -3.21 -6.20 -23.76
CA VAL A 109 -1.95 -6.93 -23.81
C VAL A 109 -2.21 -8.36 -24.29
N GLU A 110 -1.27 -8.93 -25.01
CA GLU A 110 -1.34 -10.32 -25.43
C GLU A 110 -0.60 -11.20 -24.42
N VAL A 111 -1.32 -12.15 -23.81
CA VAL A 111 -0.78 -13.10 -22.83
C VAL A 111 -1.16 -14.50 -23.30
N LEU A 112 -0.15 -15.32 -23.60
CA LEU A 112 -0.34 -16.68 -24.11
C LEU A 112 -1.24 -16.73 -25.36
N GLY A 113 -1.10 -15.78 -26.28
CA GLY A 113 -1.93 -15.68 -27.50
C GLY A 113 -3.34 -15.12 -27.27
N ASN A 114 -3.70 -14.76 -26.03
CA ASN A 114 -5.00 -14.20 -25.70
C ASN A 114 -4.90 -12.69 -25.48
N LYS A 115 -5.80 -11.93 -26.10
CA LYS A 115 -5.93 -10.48 -25.86
C LYS A 115 -6.64 -10.24 -24.54
N VAL A 116 -5.90 -9.76 -23.54
CA VAL A 116 -6.40 -9.47 -22.19
C VAL A 116 -6.41 -7.96 -21.94
N ARG A 117 -7.48 -7.43 -21.35
CA ARG A 117 -7.54 -6.04 -20.91
C ARG A 117 -6.70 -5.87 -19.64
N LEU A 118 -5.65 -5.06 -19.72
CA LEU A 118 -4.86 -4.69 -18.55
C LEU A 118 -5.60 -3.58 -17.81
N LYS A 119 -5.95 -3.83 -16.55
CA LYS A 119 -6.64 -2.89 -15.67
C LYS A 119 -5.75 -2.53 -14.49
N LYS A 120 -5.70 -1.24 -14.14
CA LYS A 120 -4.96 -0.77 -12.97
C LYS A 120 -5.66 -1.21 -11.67
N SER A 121 -4.89 -1.54 -10.63
CA SER A 121 -5.48 -1.83 -9.32
C SER A 121 -5.92 -0.55 -8.63
N THR A 122 -7.09 -0.54 -7.99
CA THR A 122 -7.54 0.60 -7.18
C THR A 122 -6.61 0.89 -6.00
N THR A 123 -5.86 -0.11 -5.52
CA THR A 123 -4.87 0.05 -4.45
C THR A 123 -3.60 0.79 -4.88
N GLU A 124 -3.42 0.97 -6.19
CA GLU A 124 -2.28 1.66 -6.79
C GLU A 124 -2.66 3.05 -7.30
N LEU A 125 -3.94 3.42 -7.22
CA LEU A 125 -4.40 4.73 -7.66
C LEU A 125 -3.87 5.82 -6.73
N GLY A 126 -3.38 6.87 -7.37
CA GLY A 126 -3.20 8.15 -6.73
C GLY A 126 -4.55 8.76 -6.36
N VAL A 127 -4.49 9.86 -5.63
CA VAL A 127 -5.70 10.54 -5.13
C VAL A 127 -6.55 11.07 -6.28
N GLY A 128 -5.94 11.77 -7.23
CA GLY A 128 -6.67 12.38 -8.35
C GLY A 128 -7.37 11.32 -9.17
N GLU A 129 -6.63 10.25 -9.54
CA GLU A 129 -7.19 9.11 -10.27
C GLU A 129 -8.34 8.43 -9.52
N PHE A 130 -8.27 8.38 -8.18
CA PHE A 130 -9.36 7.84 -7.37
C PHE A 130 -10.59 8.76 -7.37
N CYS A 131 -10.41 10.08 -7.29
CA CYS A 131 -11.52 11.03 -7.40
C CYS A 131 -12.18 10.93 -8.79
N GLU A 132 -11.39 10.84 -9.86
CA GLU A 132 -11.88 10.62 -11.22
C GLU A 132 -12.67 9.31 -11.35
N LEU A 133 -12.19 8.22 -10.73
CA LEU A 133 -12.93 6.98 -10.69
C LEU A 133 -14.31 7.16 -10.04
N ILE A 134 -14.40 7.87 -8.91
CA ILE A 134 -15.68 8.12 -8.22
C ILE A 134 -16.62 8.95 -9.10
N MET A 135 -16.12 10.03 -9.71
CA MET A 135 -16.89 10.88 -10.62
C MET A 135 -17.42 10.11 -11.83
N ASN A 136 -16.61 9.23 -12.41
CA ASN A 136 -17.02 8.39 -13.54
C ASN A 136 -18.10 7.37 -13.13
N ILE A 137 -17.99 6.78 -11.95
CA ILE A 137 -19.00 5.87 -11.42
C ILE A 137 -20.31 6.61 -11.14
N GLU A 138 -20.24 7.82 -10.59
CA GLU A 138 -21.41 8.67 -10.35
C GLU A 138 -22.11 9.02 -11.67
N ALA A 139 -21.37 9.44 -12.69
CA ALA A 139 -21.90 9.72 -14.02
C ALA A 139 -22.54 8.50 -14.69
N GLU A 140 -21.98 7.30 -14.49
CA GLU A 140 -22.49 6.05 -15.06
C GLU A 140 -23.71 5.51 -14.32
N THR A 141 -23.74 5.60 -13.00
CA THR A 141 -24.78 4.99 -12.16
C THR A 141 -25.91 5.96 -11.82
N GLY A 142 -25.67 7.28 -11.94
CA GLY A 142 -26.55 8.32 -11.43
C GLY A 142 -26.60 8.40 -9.90
N VAL A 143 -25.81 7.60 -9.18
CA VAL A 143 -25.78 7.56 -7.72
C VAL A 143 -24.71 8.52 -7.21
N ALA A 144 -25.14 9.62 -6.59
CA ALA A 144 -24.23 10.61 -6.05
C ALA A 144 -23.35 10.04 -4.93
N ALA A 145 -22.04 10.27 -5.01
CA ALA A 145 -21.12 9.82 -3.99
C ALA A 145 -21.32 10.63 -2.68
N PRO A 146 -21.46 9.98 -1.50
CA PRO A 146 -21.65 10.68 -0.24
C PRO A 146 -20.46 11.60 0.10
N PRO A 147 -20.68 12.79 0.68
CA PRO A 147 -19.61 13.69 1.04
C PRO A 147 -18.61 13.02 1.99
N THR A 148 -17.32 13.23 1.72
CA THR A 148 -16.22 12.56 2.43
C THR A 148 -15.91 13.17 3.80
N GLU A 149 -16.41 14.39 4.06
CA GLU A 149 -16.18 15.15 5.30
C GLU A 149 -16.74 14.46 6.55
N SER A 150 -17.89 13.78 6.44
CA SER A 150 -18.55 13.09 7.55
C SER A 150 -17.85 11.80 7.98
N TYR A 151 -16.88 11.30 7.20
CA TYR A 151 -16.21 10.00 7.44
C TYR A 151 -14.74 10.13 7.90
N ARG A 152 -14.36 11.28 8.47
CA ARG A 152 -12.96 11.61 8.87
C ARG A 152 -11.96 11.52 7.69
N LEU A 153 -12.40 11.75 6.46
CA LEU A 153 -11.54 11.85 5.27
C LEU A 153 -11.16 13.32 5.05
N VAL A 154 -10.42 13.89 6.01
CA VAL A 154 -10.16 15.35 6.12
C VAL A 154 -9.49 15.99 4.88
N ASN A 155 -9.03 15.19 3.91
CA ASN A 155 -8.25 15.70 2.77
C ASN A 155 -8.87 15.46 1.38
N LEU A 156 -10.12 15.00 1.26
CA LEU A 156 -10.82 14.95 -0.03
C LEU A 156 -11.63 16.24 -0.20
N LYS A 157 -10.98 17.28 -0.74
CA LYS A 157 -11.71 18.33 -1.45
C LYS A 157 -12.04 17.75 -2.83
N ILE A 158 -13.32 17.44 -3.03
CA ILE A 158 -13.90 17.22 -4.34
C ILE A 158 -14.20 18.60 -4.92
#